data_AF-A0A832WGR5-F1
#
_entry.id   AF-A0A832WGR5-F1
#
_cell.length_a   1.000
_cell.length_b   1.000
_cell.length_c   1.000
_cell.angle_alpha   90.00
_cell.angle_beta   90.00
_cell.angle_gamma   90.00
#
_symmetry.space_group_name_H-M   'P 1'
#
loop_
_entity.id
_entity.type
_entity.pdbx_description
1 polymer ?
#
loop_
_entity_poly.entity_id
_entity_poly.type
_entity_poly.pdbx_seq_one_letter_code
_entity_poly.pdbx_strand_id
1 'polypeptide(L)'
;MAHISGVYINSAFLENTLYTIKRGIELSGLPVEFYEIITKPKRIHIVYIPVKMDSGRIEVFEGYRVQHNDALGPFKGGIRFHPEVT
;
A
#
# COMPACT_ATOMS: atom_id res chain seq x y z
N MET A 1 14.53 -9.58 0.73
CA MET A 1 14.44 -10.40 1.96
C MET A 1 13.97 -9.50 3.11
N ALA A 2 12.65 -9.34 3.23
CA ALA A 2 11.91 -9.02 4.44
C ALA A 2 10.56 -9.72 4.25
N HIS A 3 10.52 -10.96 4.72
CA HIS A 3 9.36 -11.85 4.66
C HIS A 3 8.36 -11.42 5.72
N ILE A 4 7.21 -10.91 5.31
CA ILE A 4 6.01 -10.87 6.14
C ILE A 4 4.84 -11.24 5.22
N SER A 5 4.37 -12.48 5.36
CA SER A 5 3.10 -13.01 4.83
C SER A 5 2.71 -12.63 3.39
N GLY A 6 3.34 -13.29 2.41
CA GLY A 6 2.57 -14.16 1.50
C GLY A 6 1.68 -13.59 0.40
N VAL A 7 1.53 -12.28 0.18
CA VAL A 7 0.87 -11.76 -1.03
C VAL A 7 1.49 -10.43 -1.47
N TYR A 8 2.58 -10.49 -2.24
CA TYR A 8 2.87 -9.39 -3.15
C TYR A 8 2.09 -9.65 -4.42
N ILE A 9 1.03 -8.88 -4.62
CA ILE A 9 0.30 -8.89 -5.89
C ILE A 9 1.22 -8.21 -6.87
N ASN A 10 1.81 -9.02 -7.74
CA ASN A 10 2.56 -8.53 -8.88
C ASN A 10 1.53 -7.92 -9.84
N SER A 11 1.18 -6.66 -9.58
CA SER A 11 0.28 -5.89 -10.43
C SER A 11 1.11 -5.09 -11.41
N ALA A 12 0.67 -5.05 -12.67
CA ALA A 12 1.25 -4.19 -13.68
C ALA A 12 1.29 -2.71 -13.23
N PHE A 13 0.34 -2.31 -12.38
CA PHE A 13 0.31 -0.97 -11.78
C PHE A 13 1.48 -0.71 -10.82
N LEU A 14 1.77 -1.64 -9.92
CA LEU A 14 2.88 -1.51 -8.98
C LEU A 14 4.22 -1.52 -9.73
N GLU A 15 4.39 -2.45 -10.69
CA GLU A 15 5.60 -2.53 -11.51
C GLU A 15 5.87 -1.21 -12.27
N ASN A 16 4.83 -0.64 -12.90
CA ASN A 16 4.95 0.63 -13.59
C ASN A 16 5.25 1.81 -12.64
N THR A 17 4.69 1.78 -11.43
CA THR A 17 4.97 2.79 -10.40
C THR A 17 6.43 2.72 -9.95
N LEU A 18 6.94 1.53 -9.67
CA LEU A 18 8.34 1.31 -9.27
C LEU A 18 9.31 1.72 -10.39
N TYR A 19 8.99 1.40 -11.64
CA TYR A 19 9.73 1.88 -12.81
C TYR A 19 9.78 3.41 -12.88
N THR A 20 8.64 4.07 -12.69
CA THR A 20 8.54 5.54 -12.73
C THR A 20 9.36 6.19 -11.61
N ILE A 21 9.29 5.65 -10.39
CA ILE A 21 10.07 6.11 -9.24
C ILE A 21 11.56 5.98 -9.53
N LYS A 22 12.00 4.82 -10.04
CA LYS A 22 13.41 4.57 -10.37
C LYS A 22 13.93 5.60 -11.35
N ARG A 23 13.19 5.83 -12.45
CA ARG A 23 13.53 6.84 -13.45
C ARG A 23 13.59 8.25 -12.87
N GLY A 24 12.66 8.60 -11.98
CA GLY A 24 12.65 9.91 -11.30
C GLY A 24 13.91 10.12 -10.46
N ILE A 25 14.34 9.10 -9.73
CA ILE A 25 15.57 9.13 -8.91
C ILE A 25 16.80 9.31 -9.79
N GLU A 26 16.92 8.52 -10.86
CA GLU A 26 18.02 8.61 -11.84
C GLU A 26 18.14 10.03 -12.44
N LEU A 27 17.01 10.67 -12.77
CA LEU A 27 16.99 12.03 -13.33
C LEU A 27 17.27 13.12 -12.29
N SER A 28 16.94 12.88 -11.03
CA SER A 28 17.10 13.86 -9.94
C SER A 28 18.52 13.92 -9.35
N GLY A 29 19.38 12.94 -9.66
CA GLY A 29 20.72 12.83 -9.07
C GLY A 29 20.71 12.45 -7.59
N LEU A 30 19.59 11.91 -7.08
CA LEU A 30 19.48 11.43 -5.71
C LEU A 30 20.31 10.14 -5.50
N PRO A 31 20.76 9.88 -4.27
CA PRO A 31 21.48 8.65 -3.94
C PRO A 31 20.63 7.41 -4.25
N VAL A 32 21.28 6.33 -4.70
CA VAL A 32 20.60 5.09 -5.09
C VAL A 32 19.86 4.44 -3.91
N GLU A 33 20.35 4.65 -2.70
CA GLU A 33 19.75 4.19 -1.45
C GLU A 33 18.36 4.79 -1.21
N PHE A 34 18.09 5.95 -1.80
CA PHE A 34 16.77 6.58 -1.73
C PHE A 34 15.69 5.70 -2.36
N TYR A 35 16.03 4.95 -3.41
CA TYR A 35 15.12 3.99 -4.04
C TYR A 35 14.71 2.89 -3.06
N GLU A 36 15.66 2.36 -2.28
CA GLU A 36 15.37 1.31 -1.30
C GLU A 36 14.44 1.78 -0.17
N ILE A 37 14.52 3.06 0.20
CA ILE A 37 13.69 3.69 1.22
C ILE A 37 12.27 3.91 0.70
N ILE A 38 12.14 4.49 -0.50
CA ILE A 38 10.84 4.95 -1.01
C ILE A 38 10.02 3.84 -1.67
N THR A 39 10.61 2.68 -1.95
CA THR A 39 9.90 1.55 -2.59
C THR A 39 9.14 0.66 -1.60
N LYS A 40 9.36 0.86 -0.30
CA LYS A 40 8.71 0.09 0.76
C LYS A 40 7.82 1.01 1.59
N PRO A 41 6.55 0.68 1.80
CA PRO A 41 5.71 1.47 2.68
C PRO A 41 6.22 1.39 4.12
N LYS A 42 6.16 2.50 4.84
CA LYS A 42 6.49 2.56 6.27
C LYS A 42 5.64 1.60 7.11
N ARG A 43 4.35 1.46 6.76
CA ARG A 43 3.43 0.56 7.47
C ARG A 43 2.25 0.14 6.59
N ILE A 44 1.81 -1.10 6.77
CA ILE A 44 0.54 -1.61 6.23
C ILE A 44 -0.26 -2.12 7.41
N HIS A 45 -1.49 -1.61 7.58
CA HIS A 45 -2.45 -2.16 8.54
C HIS A 45 -3.52 -2.94 7.79
N ILE A 46 -3.70 -4.19 8.19
CA ILE A 46 -4.78 -5.06 7.73
C ILE A 46 -5.75 -5.23 8.90
N VAL A 47 -7.03 -4.98 8.66
CA VAL A 47 -8.08 -5.06 9.67
C VAL A 47 -9.23 -5.92 9.15
N TYR A 48 -9.91 -6.60 10.06
CA TYR A 48 -11.13 -7.35 9.78
C TYR A 48 -12.29 -6.65 10.48
N ILE A 49 -13.24 -6.15 9.70
CA ILE A 49 -14.34 -5.29 10.15
C ILE A 49 -15.64 -6.12 10.13
N PRO A 50 -16.10 -6.64 11.28
CA PRO A 50 -17.40 -7.29 11.37
C PRO A 50 -18.52 -6.24 11.29
N VAL A 51 -19.48 -6.47 10.40
CA VAL A 51 -20.65 -5.62 10.19
C VAL A 51 -21.90 -6.46 10.39
N LYS A 52 -22.84 -5.95 11.18
CA LYS A 52 -24.18 -6.53 11.28
C LYS A 52 -25.03 -6.01 10.14
N MET A 53 -25.42 -6.92 9.25
CA MET A 53 -26.25 -6.63 8.09
C MET A 53 -27.71 -6.43 8.53
N ASP A 54 -28.52 -5.83 7.65
CA ASP A 54 -29.96 -5.62 7.91
C ASP A 54 -30.72 -6.94 8.15
N SER A 55 -30.23 -8.06 7.58
CA SER A 55 -30.75 -9.41 7.82
C SER A 55 -30.47 -9.96 9.23
N GLY A 56 -29.67 -9.26 10.03
CA GLY A 56 -29.18 -9.71 11.33
C GLY A 56 -27.95 -10.60 11.29
N ARG A 57 -27.50 -11.04 10.10
CA ARG A 57 -26.26 -11.80 9.91
C ARG A 57 -25.03 -10.90 10.09
N ILE A 58 -23.92 -11.47 10.53
CA ILE A 58 -22.61 -10.80 10.56
C ILE A 58 -21.86 -11.15 9.27
N GLU A 59 -21.33 -10.13 8.60
CA GLU A 59 -20.34 -10.27 7.54
C GLU A 59 -19.03 -9.60 7.97
N VAL A 60 -17.89 -10.19 7.60
CA VAL A 60 -16.58 -9.66 7.97
C VAL A 60 -15.89 -9.16 6.70
N PHE A 61 -15.60 -7.87 6.65
CA PHE A 61 -14.91 -7.23 5.54
C PHE A 61 -13.44 -7.03 5.87
N GLU A 62 -12.56 -7.32 4.92
CA GLU A 62 -11.14 -6.99 5.04
C GLU A 62 -10.90 -5.54 4.64
N GLY A 63 -10.13 -4.81 5.46
CA GLY A 63 -9.78 -3.42 5.25
C GLY A 63 -8.28 -3.23 5.28
N TYR A 64 -7.80 -2.30 4.44
CA TYR A 64 -6.38 -2.01 4.28
C TYR A 64 -6.10 -0.52 4.50
N ARG A 65 -5.08 -0.21 5.29
CA ARG A 65 -4.52 1.15 5.38
C ARG A 65 -3.01 1.12 5.19
N VAL A 66 -2.58 1.56 4.01
CA VAL A 66 -1.17 1.72 3.66
C VAL A 66 -0.69 3.12 4.02
N GLN A 67 0.35 3.20 4.82
CA GLN A 67 1.03 4.41 5.25
C GLN A 67 2.41 4.40 4.61
N HIS A 68 2.54 5.00 3.43
CA HIS A 68 3.73 4.86 2.60
C HIS A 68 4.94 5.65 3.16
N ASN A 69 4.80 6.96 3.33
CA ASN A 69 5.88 7.83 3.80
C ASN A 69 5.29 9.05 4.52
N ASP A 70 5.93 9.50 5.59
CA ASP A 70 5.54 10.66 6.42
C ASP A 70 6.66 11.71 6.55
N ALA A 71 7.68 11.67 5.69
CA ALA A 71 8.83 12.58 5.78
C ALA A 71 8.43 14.07 5.69
N LEU A 72 7.30 14.37 5.02
CA LEU A 72 6.78 15.73 4.85
C LEU A 72 5.49 15.99 5.67
N GLY A 73 5.17 15.14 6.64
CA GLY A 73 4.02 15.31 7.52
C GLY A 73 3.04 14.14 7.51
N PRO A 74 1.79 14.35 7.98
CA PRO A 74 0.84 13.26 8.19
C PRO A 74 0.41 12.58 6.88
N PHE A 75 0.12 11.28 6.96
CA PHE A 75 -0.31 10.48 5.81
C PHE A 75 -1.60 11.00 5.20
N LYS A 76 -1.64 11.13 3.87
CA LYS A 76 -2.82 11.52 3.11
C LYS A 76 -3.14 10.49 2.03
N GLY A 77 -4.41 10.11 1.95
CA GLY A 77 -4.93 9.17 0.95
C GLY A 77 -6.41 8.89 1.15
N GLY A 78 -7.12 8.61 0.06
CA GLY A 78 -8.54 8.26 0.09
C GLY A 78 -8.81 6.87 0.68
N ILE A 79 -10.09 6.50 0.69
CA ILE A 79 -10.57 5.15 1.03
C ILE A 79 -11.39 4.68 -0.18
N ARG A 80 -11.22 3.42 -0.57
CA ARG A 80 -11.94 2.81 -1.68
C ARG A 80 -12.74 1.62 -1.17
N PHE A 81 -13.99 1.53 -1.60
CA PHE A 81 -14.86 0.38 -1.39
C PHE A 81 -15.04 -0.30 -2.75
N HIS A 82 -14.42 -1.47 -2.93
CA HIS A 82 -14.52 -2.24 -4.16
C HIS A 82 -14.32 -3.74 -3.83
N PRO A 83 -15.07 -4.67 -4.43
CA PRO A 83 -14.94 -6.11 -4.14
C PRO A 83 -13.57 -6.68 -4.52
N GLU A 84 -12.90 -6.06 -5.50
CA GLU A 84 -11.55 -6.43 -5.95
C GLU A 84 -10.47 -5.49 -5.38
N VAL A 85 -10.66 -4.91 -4.18
CA VAL A 85 -9.53 -4.23 -3.51
C VAL A 85 -8.50 -5.29 -3.16
N THR A 86 -7.24 -5.01 -3.50
CA THR A 86 -6.11 -5.90 -3.26
C THR A 86 -4.86 -5.13 -2.87
#